data_AF-A0A851G6K8-F1
#
_entry.id   AF-A0A851G6K8-F1
#
_cell.length_a   1.000
_cell.length_b   1.000
_cell.length_c   1.000
_cell.angle_alpha   90.00
_cell.angle_beta   90.00
_cell.angle_gamma   90.00
#
_symmetry.space_group_name_H-M   'P 1'
#
loop_
_entity.id
_entity.type
_entity.pdbx_description
1 polymer ?
#
loop_
_entity_poly.entity_id
_entity_poly.type
_entity_poly.pdbx_seq_one_letter_code
_entity_poly.pdbx_strand_id
1 'polypeptide(L)' 'RSSNTEPVVRLNVESRADPALMEEKTQEILVLLMK' A
#
# COMPACT_ATOMS: atom_id res chain seq x y z
N ARG A 1 2.43 -2.75 7.44
CA ARG A 1 3.23 -3.25 8.59
C ARG A 1 4.51 -2.44 8.73
N SER A 2 5.03 -2.20 9.93
CA SER A 2 6.35 -1.53 10.09
C SER A 2 7.49 -2.51 9.78
N SER A 3 8.62 -2.01 9.27
CA SER A 3 9.82 -2.81 9.07
C SER A 3 10.56 -2.98 10.40
N ASN A 4 11.11 -4.19 10.64
CA ASN A 4 11.82 -4.49 11.89
C ASN A 4 13.30 -4.09 11.86
N THR A 5 13.85 -3.84 10.67
CA THR A 5 15.29 -3.58 10.47
C THR A 5 15.57 -2.19 9.90
N GLU A 6 14.54 -1.45 9.48
CA GLU A 6 14.67 -0.17 8.80
C GLU A 6 13.53 0.76 9.26
N PRO A 7 13.74 2.08 9.31
CA PRO A 7 12.70 3.04 9.74
C PRO A 7 11.68 3.31 8.61
N VAL A 8 11.03 2.26 8.10
CA VAL A 8 10.07 2.34 6.99
C VAL A 8 8.81 1.52 7.26
N VAL A 9 7.71 1.89 6.60
CA VAL A 9 6.45 1.12 6.61
C VAL A 9 6.30 0.37 5.29
N ARG A 10 5.92 -0.90 5.36
CA ARG A 10 5.68 -1.80 4.22
C ARG A 10 4.18 -1.94 3.96
N LEU A 11 3.76 -1.66 2.73
CA LEU A 11 2.41 -1.85 2.23
C LEU A 11 2.41 -2.97 1.19
N ASN A 12 1.47 -3.91 1.31
CA ASN A 12 1.22 -4.95 0.32
C ASN A 12 -0.28 -4.92 0.00
N VAL A 13 -0.63 -4.87 -1.27
CA VAL A 13 -2.01 -4.84 -1.76
C VAL A 13 -2.12 -5.91 -2.84
N GLU A 14 -3.23 -6.64 -2.83
CA GLU A 14 -3.56 -7.64 -3.85
C GLU A 14 -5.04 -7.49 -4.24
N SER A 15 -5.35 -7.87 -5.48
CA SER A 15 -6.72 -7.93 -6.00
C SER A 15 -6.91 -9.23 -6.77
N ARG A 16 -8.17 -9.61 -6.98
CA ARG A 16 -8.50 -10.78 -7.80
C ARG A 16 -8.48 -10.42 -9.27
N ALA A 17 -7.29 -10.53 -9.87
CA ALA A 17 -7.05 -10.26 -11.30
C ALA A 17 -7.53 -8.87 -11.78
N ASP A 18 -7.60 -7.89 -10.87
CA ASP A 18 -8.08 -6.54 -11.16
C ASP A 18 -6.98 -5.51 -10.89
N PRO A 19 -6.08 -5.26 -11.85
CA PRO A 19 -4.96 -4.36 -11.66
C PRO A 19 -5.40 -2.91 -11.47
N ALA A 20 -6.53 -2.49 -12.06
CA ALA A 20 -7.03 -1.13 -11.94
C ALA A 20 -7.50 -0.85 -10.51
N LEU A 21 -8.25 -1.78 -9.92
CA LEU A 21 -8.67 -1.69 -8.52
C LEU A 21 -7.47 -1.68 -7.55
N MET A 22 -6.46 -2.51 -7.83
CA MET A 22 -5.26 -2.59 -7.01
C MET A 22 -4.48 -1.26 -7.02
N GLU A 23 -4.34 -0.62 -8.19
CA GLU A 23 -3.70 0.69 -8.31
C GLU A 23 -4.49 1.78 -7.57
N GLU A 24 -5.81 1.86 -7.78
CA GLU A 24 -6.68 2.84 -7.12
C GLU A 24 -6.53 2.77 -5.59
N LYS A 25 -6.67 1.55 -5.03
CA LYS A 25 -6.60 1.35 -3.58
C LYS A 25 -5.19 1.55 -3.04
N THR A 26 -4.16 1.24 -3.82
CA THR A 26 -2.78 1.54 -3.43
C THR A 26 -2.58 3.04 -3.27
N GLN A 27 -3.01 3.85 -4.24
CA GLN A 27 -2.88 5.31 -4.17
C GLN A 27 -3.68 5.90 -3.01
N GLU A 28 -4.92 5.43 -2.80
CA GLU A 28 -5.76 5.86 -1.68
C GLU A 28 -5.07 5.62 -0.32
N ILE A 29 -4.50 4.44 -0.12
CA ILE A 29 -3.80 4.09 1.13
C ILE A 29 -2.50 4.89 1.27
N LEU A 30 -1.73 5.10 0.20
CA LEU A 30 -0.51 5.91 0.24
C LEU A 30 -0.80 7.35 0.65
N VAL A 31 -1.88 7.95 0.12
CA VAL A 31 -2.32 9.30 0.51
C VAL A 31 -2.67 9.37 2.00
N LEU A 32 -3.30 8.33 2.55
CA LEU A 32 -3.60 8.27 3.99
C LEU A 32 -2.34 8.13 4.86
N LEU A 33 -1.31 7.44 4.37
CA LEU A 33 -0.04 7.24 5.08
C LEU A 33 0.92 8.45 5.00
N MET A 34 0.77 9.28 3.97
CA MET A 34 1.62 10.47 3.75
C MET A 34 1.02 11.78 4.28
N LYS A 35 -0.20 11.73 4.83
CA LYS A 35 -0.81 12.83 5.59
C LYS A 35 -0.28 12.87 7.01
#